data_AF-A0A7C8YGA4-F1
#
_entry.id   AF-A0A7C8YGA4-F1
#
_cell.length_a   1.000
_cell.length_b   1.000
_cell.length_c   1.000
_cell.angle_alpha   90.00
_cell.angle_beta   90.00
_cell.angle_gamma   90.00
#
_symmetry.space_group_name_H-M   'P 1'
#
loop_
_entity.id
_entity.type
_entity.pdbx_description
1 polymer ?
#
loop_
_entity_poly.entity_id
_entity_poly.type
_entity_poly.pdbx_seq_one_letter_code
_entity_poly.pdbx_strand_id
1 'polypeptide(L)'
;IGVLDNGLLIDPHDQQSVADALLKLVADKHLWGKCRHNGLKNIHLFSWPEHCKAYLSRIASCKSRQPNWQRMEEGSDHSDSDSPGDSLRDIQDISLNLKLSLDVGNTLDGT
;
A
#
# COMPACT_ATOMS: atom_id res chain seq x y z
N ILE A 1 -5.90 -6.79 -11.59
CA ILE A 1 -5.15 -5.51 -11.43
C ILE A 1 -4.94 -4.99 -12.85
N GLY A 2 -5.69 -3.97 -13.24
CA GLY A 2 -5.63 -3.41 -14.59
C GLY A 2 -4.33 -2.64 -14.80
N VAL A 3 -3.78 -2.71 -16.01
CA VAL A 3 -2.60 -1.91 -16.39
C VAL A 3 -3.02 -0.46 -16.39
N LEU A 4 -2.35 0.39 -15.61
CA LEU A 4 -2.69 1.81 -15.44
C LEU A 4 -2.34 2.66 -16.69
N ASP A 5 -2.04 2.02 -17.81
CA ASP A 5 -1.64 2.62 -19.08
C ASP A 5 -0.54 3.70 -18.94
N ASN A 6 0.38 3.49 -18.00
CA ASN A 6 1.51 4.40 -17.73
C ASN A 6 2.66 4.19 -18.72
N GLY A 7 2.67 3.08 -19.47
CA GLY A 7 3.76 2.67 -20.35
C GLY A 7 3.47 1.34 -21.05
N LEU A 8 4.48 0.81 -21.75
CA LEU A 8 4.43 -0.48 -22.43
C LEU A 8 5.15 -1.55 -21.59
N LEU A 9 4.53 -2.72 -21.44
CA LEU A 9 5.18 -3.89 -20.87
C LEU A 9 5.74 -4.75 -22.00
N ILE A 10 7.01 -5.10 -21.89
CA ILE A 10 7.80 -5.84 -22.87
C ILE A 10 8.59 -6.92 -22.15
N ASP A 11 8.83 -8.04 -22.82
CA ASP A 11 9.74 -9.06 -22.31
C ASP A 11 11.18 -8.52 -22.37
N PRO A 12 11.89 -8.43 -21.23
CA PRO A 12 13.27 -7.95 -21.23
C PRO A 12 14.25 -8.86 -22.01
N HIS A 13 13.90 -10.11 -22.31
CA HIS A 13 14.74 -11.03 -23.08
C HIS A 13 14.57 -10.89 -24.60
N ASP A 14 13.56 -10.13 -25.06
CA ASP A 14 13.33 -9.87 -26.47
C ASP A 14 13.85 -8.48 -26.86
N GLN A 15 15.10 -8.44 -27.32
CA GLN A 15 15.75 -7.20 -27.73
C GLN A 15 15.03 -6.48 -28.89
N GLN A 16 14.38 -7.22 -29.80
CA GLN A 16 13.65 -6.61 -30.90
C GLN A 16 12.37 -5.95 -30.39
N SER A 17 11.63 -6.62 -29.50
CA SER A 17 10.46 -6.06 -28.84
C SER A 17 10.79 -4.78 -28.06
N VAL A 18 11.95 -4.75 -27.39
CA VAL A 18 12.44 -3.54 -26.71
C VAL A 18 12.67 -2.40 -27.70
N ALA A 19 13.37 -2.66 -28.81
CA ALA A 19 13.64 -1.65 -29.82
C ALA A 19 12.35 -1.10 -30.45
N ASP A 20 11.42 -1.98 -30.80
CA ASP A 20 10.13 -1.61 -31.38
C ASP A 20 9.26 -0.82 -30.40
N ALA A 21 9.26 -1.19 -29.12
CA ALA A 21 8.52 -0.47 -28.08
C ALA A 21 9.09 0.93 -27.85
N LEU A 22 10.42 1.08 -27.83
CA LEU A 22 11.07 2.38 -27.73
C LEU A 22 10.75 3.26 -28.95
N LEU A 23 10.87 2.69 -30.16
CA LEU A 23 10.54 3.40 -31.39
C LEU A 23 9.07 3.84 -31.41
N LYS A 24 8.15 2.95 -31.06
CA LYS A 24 6.72 3.23 -30.98
C LYS A 24 6.41 4.32 -29.96
N LEU A 25 7.03 4.27 -28.78
CA LEU A 25 6.82 5.24 -27.71
C LEU A 25 7.28 6.64 -28.11
N VAL A 26 8.38 6.75 -28.87
CA VAL A 26 8.94 8.05 -29.30
C VAL A 26 8.29 8.57 -30.59
N ALA A 27 7.90 7.68 -31.50
CA ALA A 27 7.30 8.06 -32.79
C ALA A 27 5.81 8.43 -32.68
N ASP A 28 5.06 7.80 -31.77
CA ASP A 28 3.64 8.08 -31.56
C ASP A 28 3.43 9.11 -30.43
N LYS A 29 3.19 10.37 -30.82
CA LYS A 29 2.95 11.48 -29.89
C LYS A 29 1.71 11.28 -29.01
N HIS A 30 0.67 10.61 -29.52
CA HIS A 30 -0.55 10.37 -28.76
C HIS A 30 -0.30 9.31 -27.69
N LEU A 31 0.37 8.21 -28.05
CA LEU A 31 0.78 7.17 -27.10
C LEU A 31 1.66 7.75 -25.99
N TRP A 32 2.70 8.50 -26.36
CA TRP A 32 3.56 9.20 -25.39
C TRP A 32 2.76 10.10 -24.44
N GLY A 33 1.85 10.91 -24.99
CA GLY A 33 1.00 11.82 -24.23
C GLY A 33 0.13 11.09 -23.21
N LYS A 34 -0.48 9.96 -23.61
CA LYS A 34 -1.29 9.11 -22.73
C LYS A 34 -0.44 8.50 -21.61
N CYS A 35 0.70 7.88 -21.95
CA CYS A 35 1.59 7.27 -20.97
C CYS A 35 2.09 8.30 -19.95
N ARG A 36 2.52 9.48 -20.41
CA ARG A 36 2.96 10.58 -19.53
C ARG A 36 1.83 11.07 -18.61
N HIS A 37 0.64 11.30 -19.16
CA HIS A 37 -0.50 11.77 -18.39
C HIS A 37 -0.87 10.77 -17.30
N ASN A 38 -1.03 9.50 -17.66
CA ASN A 38 -1.39 8.45 -16.73
C ASN A 38 -0.29 8.21 -15.69
N GLY A 39 0.98 8.21 -16.10
CA GLY A 39 2.12 8.09 -15.19
C GLY A 39 2.10 9.17 -14.10
N LEU A 40 1.88 10.44 -14.48
CA LEU A 40 1.78 11.53 -13.52
C LEU A 40 0.51 11.44 -12.65
N LYS A 41 -0.63 11.08 -13.27
CA LYS A 41 -1.90 10.93 -12.55
C LYS A 41 -1.82 9.83 -11.51
N ASN A 42 -1.19 8.70 -11.81
CA ASN A 42 -1.28 7.48 -11.00
C ASN A 42 -0.10 7.27 -10.05
N ILE A 43 0.99 8.03 -10.16
CA ILE A 43 2.20 7.82 -9.33
C ILE A 43 1.91 7.88 -7.83
N HIS A 44 0.95 8.70 -7.41
CA HIS A 44 0.57 8.86 -6.01
C HIS A 44 0.02 7.56 -5.40
N LEU A 45 -0.60 6.67 -6.20
CA LEU A 45 -1.11 5.36 -5.75
C LEU A 45 0.01 4.46 -5.23
N PHE A 46 1.26 4.71 -5.65
CA PHE A 46 2.43 3.98 -5.21
C PHE A 46 3.23 4.73 -4.12
N SER A 47 2.67 5.79 -3.55
CA SER A 47 3.32 6.54 -2.47
C SER A 47 3.27 5.79 -1.13
N TRP A 48 4.21 6.13 -0.23
CA TRP A 48 4.22 5.58 1.13
C TRP A 48 2.89 5.75 1.88
N PRO A 49 2.23 6.93 1.87
CA PRO A 49 0.92 7.09 2.51
C PRO A 49 -0.15 6.13 1.97
N GLU A 50 -0.22 5.92 0.66
CA GLU A 50 -1.20 5.00 0.05
C GLU A 50 -0.92 3.55 0.45
N HIS A 51 0.36 3.15 0.48
CA HIS A 51 0.75 1.83 1.00
C HIS A 51 0.34 1.70 2.47
N CYS A 52 0.70 2.65 3.33
CA CYS A 52 0.34 2.64 4.75
C CYS A 52 -1.18 2.46 4.96
N LYS A 53 -2.01 3.22 4.23
CA LYS A 53 -3.47 3.06 4.28
C LYS A 53 -3.92 1.64 3.94
N ALA A 54 -3.38 1.05 2.87
CA ALA A 54 -3.72 -0.30 2.43
C ALA A 54 -3.31 -1.37 3.48
N TYR A 55 -2.10 -1.27 4.03
CA TYR A 55 -1.61 -2.19 5.07
C TYR A 55 -2.44 -2.07 6.34
N LEU A 56 -2.72 -0.85 6.80
CA LEU A 56 -3.46 -0.60 8.03
C LEU A 56 -4.93 -1.02 7.91
N SER A 57 -5.56 -0.80 6.76
CA SER A 57 -6.89 -1.33 6.46
C SER A 57 -6.92 -2.86 6.54
N ARG A 58 -5.90 -3.54 5.98
CA ARG A 58 -5.79 -5.00 6.05
C ARG A 58 -5.58 -5.50 7.48
N ILE A 59 -4.71 -4.85 8.26
CA ILE A 59 -4.52 -5.17 9.69
C ILE A 59 -5.83 -4.97 10.46
N ALA A 60 -6.54 -3.85 10.26
CA ALA A 60 -7.81 -3.57 10.92
C ALA A 60 -8.86 -4.65 10.62
N SER A 61 -8.94 -5.14 9.37
CA SER A 61 -9.85 -6.24 9.00
C SER A 61 -9.56 -7.57 9.70
N CYS A 62 -8.33 -7.76 10.21
CA CYS A 62 -7.96 -8.93 11.00
C CYS A 62 -8.29 -8.78 12.49
N LYS A 63 -8.42 -7.54 13.02
CA LYS A 63 -8.69 -7.30 14.45
C LYS A 63 -10.04 -7.86 14.90
N SER A 64 -11.05 -7.93 14.03
CA SER A 64 -12.34 -8.58 14.39
C SER A 64 -12.24 -10.10 14.56
N ARG A 65 -11.13 -10.71 14.14
CA ARG A 65 -10.94 -12.17 14.14
C ARG A 65 -10.11 -12.67 15.33
N GLN A 66 -9.58 -11.80 16.18
CA GLN A 66 -8.61 -12.17 17.22
C GLN A 66 -8.98 -11.56 18.59
N PRO A 67 -9.71 -12.28 19.45
CA PRO A 67 -10.21 -11.77 20.74
C PRO A 67 -9.10 -11.49 21.78
N ASN A 68 -7.88 -11.98 21.56
CA ASN A 68 -6.75 -11.89 22.49
C ASN A 68 -5.85 -10.65 22.30
N TRP A 69 -6.00 -9.87 21.22
CA TRP A 69 -5.19 -8.65 20.99
C TRP A 69 -5.58 -7.48 21.89
N GLN A 70 -6.73 -7.56 22.57
CA GLN A 70 -7.17 -6.56 23.57
C GLN A 70 -6.52 -6.74 24.95
N ARG A 71 -5.91 -7.89 25.25
CA ARG A 71 -5.46 -8.20 26.62
C ARG A 71 -4.14 -7.52 27.03
N MET A 72 -3.54 -6.69 26.19
CA MET A 72 -2.34 -5.93 26.56
C MET A 72 -2.61 -4.57 27.20
N GLU A 73 -3.85 -4.07 27.17
CA GLU A 73 -4.19 -2.72 27.66
C GLU A 73 -4.78 -2.72 29.09
N GLU A 74 -5.00 -3.88 29.71
CA GLU A 74 -5.65 -3.98 31.02
C GLU A 74 -4.77 -4.74 32.02
N GLY A 75 -3.96 -3.98 32.78
CA GLY A 75 -3.39 -4.40 34.05
C GLY A 75 -1.95 -4.90 34.01
N SER A 76 -0.97 -3.98 33.99
CA SER A 76 0.38 -4.29 34.50
C SER A 76 0.43 -3.94 35.99
N ASP A 77 -0.13 -4.81 36.82
CA ASP A 77 0.23 -4.90 38.24
C ASP A 77 1.09 -6.17 38.40
N HIS A 78 2.34 -5.96 38.81
CA HIS A 78 3.37 -6.91 39.24
C HIS A 78 3.21 -8.42 38.96
N SER A 79 4.14 -9.00 38.18
CA SER A 79 4.85 -10.23 38.56
C SER A 79 6.06 -10.47 37.64
N ASP A 80 7.26 -10.38 38.21
CA ASP A 80 8.50 -10.82 37.58
C ASP A 80 8.44 -12.31 37.28
N SER A 81 8.50 -12.67 36.00
CA SER A 81 8.76 -14.05 35.56
C SER A 81 9.68 -14.02 34.35
N ASP A 82 10.89 -14.54 34.55
CA ASP A 82 11.96 -14.73 33.56
C ASP A 82 11.42 -15.41 32.30
N SER A 83 11.13 -14.61 31.27
CA SER A 83 10.86 -15.09 29.92
C SER A 83 11.88 -14.45 28.98
N PRO A 84 12.71 -15.23 28.27
CA PRO A 84 13.69 -14.71 27.31
C PRO A 84 12.98 -14.40 26.00
N GLY A 85 12.01 -13.48 26.05
CA GLY A 85 11.41 -12.82 24.90
C GLY A 85 12.03 -11.44 24.65
N ASP A 86 13.22 -11.20 25.20
CA ASP A 86 13.80 -9.88 25.38
C ASP A 86 14.57 -9.34 24.16
N SER A 87 14.01 -9.51 22.97
CA SER A 87 14.70 -9.11 21.73
C SER A 87 14.04 -7.94 20.99
N LEU A 88 13.11 -7.21 21.61
CA LEU A 88 12.41 -6.07 20.98
C LEU A 88 12.20 -4.87 21.93
N ARG A 89 13.07 -4.65 22.93
CA ARG A 89 12.95 -3.44 23.78
C ARG A 89 13.20 -2.13 23.05
N ASP A 90 13.87 -2.15 21.90
CA ASP A 90 14.23 -0.94 21.14
C ASP A 90 13.13 -0.45 20.19
N ILE A 91 11.95 -1.08 20.16
CA ILE A 91 10.82 -0.69 19.28
C ILE A 91 9.79 0.17 20.03
N GLN A 92 10.18 0.84 21.11
CA GLN A 92 9.27 1.67 21.91
C GLN A 92 8.89 3.00 21.21
N ASP A 93 9.59 3.40 20.15
CA ASP A 93 9.44 4.74 19.54
C ASP A 93 8.52 4.79 18.30
N ILE A 94 7.86 3.69 17.94
CA ILE A 94 6.84 3.70 16.87
C ILE A 94 5.44 3.48 17.43
N SER A 95 5.04 4.38 18.34
CA SER A 95 3.64 4.58 18.67
C SER A 95 2.92 5.22 17.46
N LEU A 96 2.41 4.38 16.56
CA LEU A 96 1.59 4.82 15.44
C LEU A 96 0.20 5.19 15.96
N ASN A 97 0.03 6.44 16.38
CA ASN A 97 -1.27 7.01 16.75
C ASN A 97 -2.10 7.25 15.47
N LEU A 98 -2.70 6.18 14.96
CA LEU A 98 -3.38 6.21 13.67
C LEU A 98 -4.84 6.65 13.83
N LYS A 99 -5.06 7.96 13.90
CA LYS A 99 -6.40 8.55 13.85
C LYS A 99 -6.91 8.55 12.40
N LEU A 100 -7.45 7.41 11.95
CA LEU A 100 -8.10 7.30 10.65
C LEU A 100 -9.52 7.88 10.74
N SER A 101 -9.71 9.10 10.22
CA SER A 101 -11.06 9.56 9.86
C SER A 101 -11.43 8.88 8.55
N LEU A 102 -12.05 7.70 8.66
CA LEU A 102 -12.62 6.99 7.52
C LEU A 102 -13.89 7.74 7.11
N ASP A 103 -13.77 8.69 6.19
CA ASP A 103 -14.95 9.22 5.50
C ASP A 103 -15.38 8.16 4.49
N VAL A 104 -16.11 7.17 5.01
CA VAL A 104 -16.76 6.17 4.17
C VAL A 104 -17.85 6.92 3.44
N GLY A 105 -17.51 7.41 2.24
CA GLY A 105 -18.47 8.04 1.34
C GLY A 105 -19.55 7.01 1.04
N ASN A 106 -20.70 7.16 1.69
CA ASN A 106 -21.93 6.47 1.35
C ASN A 106 -22.22 6.71 -0.14
N THR A 107 -21.87 5.74 -0.97
CA THR A 107 -22.50 5.54 -2.27
C THR A 107 -23.39 4.33 -2.12
N LEU A 108 -24.56 4.56 -1.53
CA LEU A 108 -25.69 3.65 -1.62
C LEU A 108 -26.83 4.39 -2.30
N ASP A 109 -27.11 3.89 -3.50
CA ASP A 109 -28.33 3.90 -4.30
C ASP A 109 -29.08 5.20 -4.57
N GLY A 110 -29.09 5.51 -5.86
CA GLY A 110 -30.28 6.10 -6.48
C GLY A 110 -31.45 5.13 -6.38
N THR A 111 -32.58 5.67 -5.94
CA THR A 111 -33.91 5.29 -6.41
C THR A 111 -34.63 6.59 -6.73
#